data_AF-A0A7X7TBE4-F1
#
_entry.id   AF-A0A7X7TBE4-F1
#
_cell.length_a   1.000
_cell.length_b   1.000
_cell.length_c   1.000
_cell.angle_alpha   90.00
_cell.angle_beta   90.00
_cell.angle_gamma   90.00
#
_symmetry.space_group_name_H-M   'P 1'
#
loop_
_entity.id
_entity.type
_entity.pdbx_description
1 polymer ?
#
loop_
_entity_poly.entity_id
_entity_poly.type
_entity_poly.pdbx_seq_one_letter_code
_entity_poly.pdbx_strand_id
1 'polypeptide(L)'
;MKSRPRLIAVVFILFVVVGSIAIQGKRLLEDRTAAVVYAPNRTLDDLAQANGVLPSELKYCLRYEMPKADSVNVFQFADKSGVSETDFRRAIVRAREDDNPWRFVIRFLLWSILLAAATLWVMRRHNAATIRRWILVGVWFLFGAWLGVVPNPLDSFVAVFQWLADRQGSPILMVGSVVLMAVLSVWGAKLLCGWGCPFGALQEMLFYFRVLPRKYDFHFPFWLSLVIRVLVLAAFLTILFGGWTVWGLSNLYEPVNGFKVFRFPQLTKPILYSLAIFGVLSILMFRPFCQLVCPFGLLAWLLEKVSVYRIHIDPKRCTHCLKCVRACPTQAMKRIYDKKTLLPPDCWSCGECIESCSARAISYKISP
;
A
#
# COMPACT_ATOMS: atom_id res chain seq x y z
N MET A 1 -10.86 33.66 -12.83
CA MET A 1 -10.78 32.37 -13.57
C MET A 1 -11.52 31.28 -12.80
N LYS A 2 -12.81 31.07 -13.11
CA LYS A 2 -13.73 30.14 -12.43
C LYS A 2 -13.92 28.87 -13.30
N SER A 3 -12.83 28.22 -13.69
CA SER A 3 -12.87 27.06 -14.59
C SER A 3 -12.83 25.74 -13.81
N ARG A 4 -14.02 25.14 -13.64
CA ARG A 4 -14.31 23.69 -13.62
C ARG A 4 -13.25 22.76 -13.00
N PRO A 5 -13.03 22.78 -11.67
CA PRO A 5 -12.27 21.73 -10.99
C PRO A 5 -12.86 20.32 -11.23
N ARG A 6 -14.18 20.24 -11.51
CA ARG A 6 -14.89 19.00 -11.85
C ARG A 6 -14.50 18.41 -13.21
N LEU A 7 -14.23 19.23 -14.22
CA LEU A 7 -13.84 18.74 -15.55
C LEU A 7 -12.40 18.23 -15.52
N ILE A 8 -11.51 18.96 -14.84
CA ILE A 8 -10.12 18.55 -14.63
C ILE A 8 -10.08 17.23 -13.86
N ALA A 9 -10.89 17.08 -12.80
CA ALA A 9 -10.99 15.84 -12.04
C ALA A 9 -11.45 14.65 -12.91
N VAL A 10 -12.50 14.82 -13.72
CA VAL A 10 -13.04 13.74 -14.56
C VAL A 10 -12.06 13.34 -15.66
N VAL A 11 -11.48 14.31 -16.37
CA VAL A 11 -10.47 14.04 -17.43
C VAL A 11 -9.24 13.36 -16.84
N PHE A 12 -8.80 13.82 -15.66
CA PHE A 12 -7.67 13.25 -14.97
C PHE A 12 -7.94 11.81 -14.51
N ILE A 13 -9.10 11.52 -13.91
CA ILE A 13 -9.49 10.16 -13.53
C ILE A 13 -9.58 9.24 -14.77
N LEU A 14 -10.17 9.72 -15.87
CA LEU A 14 -10.23 8.97 -17.13
C LEU A 14 -8.84 8.65 -17.68
N PHE A 15 -7.94 9.64 -17.72
CA PHE A 15 -6.56 9.44 -18.19
C PHE A 15 -5.81 8.41 -17.34
N VAL A 16 -5.96 8.50 -16.02
CA VAL A 16 -5.40 7.58 -15.03
C VAL A 16 -5.92 6.15 -15.23
N VAL A 17 -7.24 5.98 -15.37
CA VAL A 17 -7.87 4.67 -15.55
C VAL A 17 -7.52 4.07 -16.92
N VAL A 18 -7.70 4.82 -18.01
CA VAL A 18 -7.43 4.35 -19.38
C VAL A 18 -5.95 4.07 -19.59
N GLY A 19 -5.06 4.94 -19.11
CA GLY A 19 -3.61 4.75 -19.20
C GLY A 19 -3.14 3.49 -18.44
N SER A 20 -3.73 3.22 -17.28
CA SER A 20 -3.42 2.01 -16.50
C SER A 20 -3.89 0.74 -17.19
N ILE A 21 -5.10 0.76 -17.76
CA ILE A 21 -5.66 -0.37 -18.52
C ILE A 21 -4.80 -0.64 -19.77
N ALA A 22 -4.36 0.40 -20.49
CA ALA A 22 -3.56 0.26 -21.71
C ALA A 22 -2.14 -0.27 -21.44
N ILE A 23 -1.44 0.26 -20.43
CA ILE A 23 -0.07 -0.17 -20.09
C ILE A 23 -0.08 -1.62 -19.58
N GLN A 24 -1.03 -1.97 -18.72
CA GLN A 24 -1.12 -3.32 -18.19
C GLN A 24 -1.68 -4.32 -19.20
N GLY A 25 -2.59 -3.89 -20.07
CA GLY A 25 -3.05 -4.69 -21.22
C GLY A 25 -1.91 -5.06 -22.17
N LYS A 26 -0.95 -4.14 -22.38
CA LYS A 26 0.27 -4.43 -23.17
C LYS A 26 1.16 -5.45 -22.48
N ARG A 27 1.41 -5.31 -21.16
CA ARG A 27 2.21 -6.28 -20.39
C ARG A 27 1.55 -7.67 -20.38
N LEU A 28 0.22 -7.74 -20.31
CA LEU A 28 -0.55 -8.98 -20.41
C LEU A 28 -0.41 -9.70 -21.75
N LEU A 29 -0.34 -8.95 -22.85
CA LEU A 29 -0.12 -9.51 -24.19
C LEU A 29 1.31 -10.03 -24.35
N GLU A 30 2.29 -9.32 -23.78
CA GLU A 30 3.70 -9.69 -23.76
C GLU A 30 3.95 -10.96 -22.91
N ASP A 31 3.16 -11.14 -21.85
CA ASP A 31 3.25 -12.29 -20.94
C ASP A 31 2.53 -13.55 -21.47
N ARG A 32 1.40 -13.38 -22.17
CA ARG A 32 0.75 -14.48 -22.90
C ARG A 32 1.58 -15.02 -24.06
N THR A 33 2.52 -14.23 -24.59
CA THR A 33 3.39 -14.61 -25.71
C THR A 33 4.70 -15.25 -25.26
N ALA A 34 5.01 -15.24 -23.95
CA ALA A 34 6.14 -15.99 -23.41
C ALA A 34 5.87 -17.50 -23.52
N ALA A 35 6.69 -18.20 -24.30
CA ALA A 35 6.59 -19.65 -24.42
C ALA A 35 6.82 -20.31 -23.05
N VAL A 36 5.78 -20.98 -22.54
CA VAL A 36 5.84 -21.84 -21.35
C VAL A 36 5.84 -23.28 -21.82
N VAL A 37 6.87 -24.03 -21.43
CA VAL A 37 7.00 -25.45 -21.70
C VAL A 37 6.26 -26.21 -20.60
N TYR A 38 5.12 -26.81 -20.94
CA TYR A 38 4.37 -27.68 -20.04
C TYR A 38 4.43 -29.12 -20.56
N ALA A 39 4.84 -30.05 -19.71
CA ALA A 39 4.86 -31.48 -20.01
C ALA A 39 4.43 -32.25 -18.75
N PRO A 40 3.22 -32.86 -18.74
CA PRO A 40 2.65 -33.46 -17.54
C PRO A 40 3.48 -34.62 -16.96
N ASN A 41 4.25 -35.31 -17.81
CA ASN A 41 5.07 -36.46 -17.45
C ASN A 41 6.46 -36.11 -16.89
N ARG A 42 6.81 -34.82 -16.78
CA ARG A 42 8.12 -34.39 -16.24
C ARG A 42 8.02 -33.99 -14.77
N THR A 43 9.14 -34.06 -14.07
CA THR A 43 9.21 -33.57 -12.69
C THR A 43 9.08 -32.05 -12.67
N LEU A 44 8.61 -31.51 -11.54
CA LEU A 44 8.50 -30.07 -11.35
C LEU A 44 9.85 -29.34 -11.45
N ASP A 45 10.93 -30.01 -11.05
CA ASP A 45 12.27 -29.43 -11.09
C ASP A 45 12.79 -29.35 -12.53
N ASP A 46 12.53 -30.38 -13.35
CA ASP A 46 12.83 -30.36 -14.79
C ASP A 46 12.00 -29.32 -15.54
N LEU A 47 10.73 -29.17 -15.15
CA LEU A 47 9.84 -28.15 -15.72
C LEU A 47 10.27 -26.73 -15.31
N ALA A 48 10.76 -26.53 -14.09
CA ALA A 48 11.32 -25.25 -13.66
C ALA A 48 12.54 -24.89 -14.50
N GLN A 49 13.48 -25.83 -14.67
CA GLN A 49 14.67 -25.63 -15.49
C GLN A 49 14.34 -25.39 -16.97
N ALA A 50 13.40 -26.17 -17.54
CA ALA A 50 12.96 -26.00 -18.92
C ALA A 50 12.32 -24.63 -19.20
N ASN A 51 11.83 -23.97 -18.14
CA ASN A 51 11.27 -22.63 -18.22
C ASN A 51 12.22 -21.54 -17.70
N GLY A 52 13.46 -21.88 -17.31
CA GLY A 52 14.46 -20.93 -16.84
C GLY A 52 14.10 -20.31 -15.48
N VAL A 53 13.56 -21.10 -14.56
CA VAL A 53 13.12 -20.68 -13.23
C VAL A 53 13.72 -21.61 -12.17
N LEU A 54 14.06 -21.07 -11.00
CA LEU A 54 14.46 -21.87 -9.84
C LEU A 54 13.34 -22.84 -9.39
N PRO A 55 13.63 -24.13 -9.17
CA PRO A 55 12.63 -25.10 -8.72
C PRO A 55 11.91 -24.73 -7.41
N SER A 56 12.61 -24.04 -6.50
CA SER A 56 12.04 -23.51 -5.26
C SER A 56 11.00 -22.42 -5.53
N GLU A 57 11.27 -21.52 -6.49
CA GLU A 57 10.38 -20.42 -6.87
C GLU A 57 9.13 -20.93 -7.59
N LEU A 58 9.28 -21.95 -8.44
CA LEU A 58 8.14 -22.59 -9.08
C LEU A 58 7.24 -23.28 -8.06
N LYS A 59 7.81 -24.02 -7.10
CA LYS A 59 7.05 -24.67 -6.02
C LYS A 59 6.32 -23.64 -5.14
N TYR A 60 6.97 -22.52 -4.85
CA TYR A 60 6.36 -21.38 -4.14
C TYR A 60 5.18 -20.79 -4.92
N CYS A 61 5.36 -20.48 -6.21
CA CYS A 61 4.31 -19.91 -7.06
C CYS A 61 3.14 -20.87 -7.27
N LEU A 62 3.39 -22.18 -7.37
CA LEU A 62 2.33 -23.19 -7.50
C LEU A 62 1.50 -23.33 -6.23
N ARG A 63 2.12 -23.29 -5.04
CA ARG A 63 1.39 -23.28 -3.76
C ARG A 63 0.49 -22.05 -3.61
N TYR A 64 0.94 -20.91 -4.12
CA TYR A 64 0.12 -19.69 -4.18
C TYR A 64 -1.10 -19.87 -5.09
N GLU A 65 -0.92 -20.40 -6.31
CA GLU A 65 -2.03 -20.60 -7.25
C GLU A 65 -2.96 -21.74 -6.81
N MET A 66 -2.48 -22.68 -5.97
CA MET A 66 -3.22 -23.84 -5.47
C MET A 66 -3.19 -23.97 -3.93
N PRO A 67 -3.94 -23.15 -3.18
CA PRO A 67 -3.86 -23.11 -1.73
C PRO A 67 -4.36 -24.35 -0.98
N LYS A 68 -5.06 -25.27 -1.68
CA LYS A 68 -5.54 -26.55 -1.14
C LYS A 68 -4.53 -27.69 -1.31
N ALA A 69 -3.40 -27.45 -1.97
CA ALA A 69 -2.40 -28.48 -2.30
C ALA A 69 -1.42 -28.79 -1.15
N ASP A 70 -1.52 -28.11 0.00
CA ASP A 70 -0.59 -28.27 1.13
C ASP A 70 -0.69 -29.63 1.86
N SER A 71 -1.67 -30.49 1.55
CA SER A 71 -1.92 -31.72 2.33
C SER A 71 -1.35 -33.02 1.75
N VAL A 72 -0.68 -33.03 0.60
CA VAL A 72 -0.14 -34.27 0.02
C VAL A 72 1.26 -34.03 -0.55
N ASN A 73 2.08 -35.08 -0.62
CA ASN A 73 3.32 -35.13 -1.39
C ASN A 73 3.05 -34.92 -2.90
N VAL A 74 2.60 -33.72 -3.26
CA VAL A 74 2.08 -33.34 -4.58
C VAL A 74 3.22 -33.01 -5.56
N PHE A 75 4.44 -32.73 -5.09
CA PHE A 75 5.45 -32.02 -5.90
C PHE A 75 6.47 -32.89 -6.66
N GLN A 76 6.18 -34.18 -6.92
CA GLN A 76 7.08 -35.04 -7.71
C GLN A 76 6.77 -35.06 -9.22
N PHE A 77 5.50 -35.05 -9.64
CA PHE A 77 5.11 -35.13 -11.06
C PHE A 77 3.84 -34.33 -11.35
N ALA A 78 3.87 -33.47 -12.38
CA ALA A 78 2.76 -32.55 -12.71
C ALA A 78 1.40 -33.25 -12.93
N ASP A 79 1.40 -34.49 -13.44
CA ASP A 79 0.20 -35.28 -13.70
C ASP A 79 -0.48 -35.83 -12.41
N LYS A 80 0.31 -36.15 -11.37
CA LYS A 80 -0.23 -36.65 -10.09
C LYS A 80 -0.67 -35.52 -9.14
N SER A 81 -0.44 -34.27 -9.54
CA SER A 81 -0.64 -33.10 -8.70
C SER A 81 -2.00 -32.42 -8.87
N GLY A 82 -2.78 -32.78 -9.89
CA GLY A 82 -4.02 -32.07 -10.24
C GLY A 82 -3.80 -30.61 -10.67
N VAL A 83 -2.59 -30.27 -11.10
CA VAL A 83 -2.22 -28.92 -11.53
C VAL A 83 -2.75 -28.70 -12.94
N SER A 84 -3.66 -27.74 -13.12
CA SER A 84 -4.12 -27.40 -14.47
C SER A 84 -3.02 -26.67 -15.25
N GLU A 85 -2.97 -26.84 -16.57
CA GLU A 85 -1.99 -26.14 -17.43
C GLU A 85 -2.05 -24.62 -17.25
N THR A 86 -3.25 -24.08 -16.99
CA THR A 86 -3.46 -22.65 -16.74
C THR A 86 -2.90 -22.20 -15.39
N ASP A 87 -2.97 -23.01 -14.35
CA ASP A 87 -2.34 -22.72 -13.05
C ASP A 87 -0.82 -22.82 -13.14
N PHE A 88 -0.31 -23.83 -13.86
CA PHE A 88 1.12 -23.98 -14.10
C PHE A 88 1.71 -22.82 -14.89
N ARG A 89 1.05 -22.41 -15.98
CA ARG A 89 1.47 -21.24 -16.79
C ARG A 89 1.50 -19.97 -15.94
N ARG A 90 0.50 -19.75 -15.09
CA ARG A 90 0.48 -18.61 -14.15
C ARG A 90 1.63 -18.67 -13.15
N ALA A 91 1.94 -19.84 -12.62
CA ALA A 91 3.03 -20.02 -11.68
C ALA A 91 4.41 -19.78 -12.31
N ILE A 92 4.64 -20.25 -13.55
CA ILE A 92 5.90 -20.02 -14.28
C ILE A 92 6.10 -18.55 -14.64
N VAL A 93 5.05 -17.91 -15.16
CA VAL A 93 5.03 -16.48 -15.45
C VAL A 93 5.44 -15.68 -14.21
N ARG A 94 4.84 -16.00 -13.08
CA ARG A 94 5.09 -15.34 -11.80
C ARG A 94 6.51 -15.59 -11.29
N ALA A 95 6.97 -16.82 -11.38
CA ALA A 95 8.31 -17.19 -10.94
C ALA A 95 9.39 -16.54 -11.81
N ARG A 96 9.15 -16.33 -13.11
CA ARG A 96 10.02 -15.51 -13.99
C ARG A 96 10.00 -14.02 -13.63
N GLU A 97 8.89 -13.50 -13.12
CA GLU A 97 8.78 -12.11 -12.68
C GLU A 97 9.55 -11.86 -11.36
N ASP A 98 9.56 -12.86 -10.46
CA ASP A 98 10.21 -12.81 -9.15
C ASP A 98 11.70 -13.24 -9.16
N ASP A 99 12.21 -13.86 -10.24
CA ASP A 99 13.56 -14.49 -10.34
C ASP A 99 14.77 -13.55 -10.18
N ASN A 100 14.58 -12.22 -10.13
CA ASN A 100 15.71 -11.28 -9.94
C ASN A 100 15.55 -10.40 -8.68
N PRO A 101 16.20 -10.77 -7.56
CA PRO A 101 16.12 -10.01 -6.31
C PRO A 101 16.66 -8.57 -6.45
N TRP A 102 17.60 -8.32 -7.37
CA TRP A 102 18.12 -6.98 -7.61
C TRP A 102 17.06 -6.05 -8.22
N ARG A 103 16.15 -6.57 -9.04
CA ARG A 103 15.04 -5.76 -9.58
C ARG A 103 14.11 -5.28 -8.47
N PHE A 104 13.85 -6.12 -7.48
CA PHE A 104 13.07 -5.75 -6.29
C PHE A 104 13.78 -4.65 -5.50
N VAL A 105 15.06 -4.85 -5.18
CA VAL A 105 15.88 -3.87 -4.45
C VAL A 105 15.95 -2.53 -5.18
N ILE A 106 16.18 -2.53 -6.50
CA ILE A 106 16.25 -1.31 -7.32
C ILE A 106 14.90 -0.56 -7.30
N ARG A 107 13.76 -1.26 -7.42
CA ARG A 107 12.43 -0.63 -7.33
C ARG A 107 12.22 0.06 -5.99
N PHE A 108 12.59 -0.59 -4.88
CA PHE A 108 12.51 -0.01 -3.55
C PHE A 108 13.48 1.16 -3.33
N LEU A 109 14.70 1.08 -3.85
CA LEU A 109 15.68 2.16 -3.78
C LEU A 109 15.22 3.39 -4.57
N LEU A 110 14.80 3.20 -5.82
CA LEU A 110 14.27 4.29 -6.66
C LEU A 110 13.04 4.95 -6.01
N TRP A 111 12.12 4.15 -5.46
CA TRP A 111 10.98 4.66 -4.72
C TRP A 111 11.40 5.45 -3.48
N SER A 112 12.34 4.94 -2.70
CA SER A 112 12.81 5.60 -1.47
C SER A 112 13.52 6.91 -1.77
N ILE A 113 14.36 6.95 -2.82
CA ILE A 113 15.02 8.17 -3.29
C ILE A 113 14.00 9.19 -3.77
N LEU A 114 13.03 8.76 -4.59
CA LEU A 114 11.95 9.62 -5.07
C LEU A 114 11.15 10.21 -3.92
N LEU A 115 10.79 9.40 -2.92
CA LEU A 115 10.07 9.87 -1.75
C LEU A 115 10.89 10.78 -0.87
N ALA A 116 12.15 10.47 -0.61
CA ALA A 116 13.03 11.33 0.16
C ALA A 116 13.19 12.69 -0.53
N ALA A 117 13.47 12.71 -1.84
CA ALA A 117 13.64 13.95 -2.61
C ALA A 117 12.34 14.76 -2.70
N ALA A 118 11.23 14.13 -3.07
CA ALA A 118 9.93 14.78 -3.15
C ALA A 118 9.52 15.35 -1.79
N THR A 119 9.76 14.60 -0.72
CA THR A 119 9.31 15.02 0.60
C THR A 119 10.22 16.10 1.19
N LEU A 120 11.54 16.01 1.04
CA LEU A 120 12.47 17.08 1.47
C LEU A 120 12.21 18.40 0.76
N TRP A 121 11.87 18.34 -0.53
CA TRP A 121 11.54 19.53 -1.31
C TRP A 121 10.20 20.14 -0.87
N VAL A 122 9.17 19.31 -0.67
CA VAL A 122 7.81 19.77 -0.34
C VAL A 122 7.68 20.19 1.13
N MET A 123 8.37 19.53 2.05
CA MET A 123 8.32 19.88 3.48
C MET A 123 8.87 21.29 3.77
N ARG A 124 9.62 21.88 2.83
CA ARG A 124 10.13 23.26 2.91
C ARG A 124 9.20 24.31 2.27
N ARG A 125 8.13 23.89 1.60
CA ARG A 125 7.24 24.77 0.83
C ARG A 125 5.90 24.97 1.54
N HIS A 126 5.30 26.16 1.39
CA HIS A 126 4.01 26.50 2.00
C HIS A 126 2.80 25.91 1.26
N ASN A 127 2.92 25.67 -0.05
CA ASN A 127 1.92 25.04 -0.92
C ASN A 127 2.00 23.50 -0.93
N ALA A 128 2.35 22.92 0.22
CA ALA A 128 2.64 21.50 0.35
C ALA A 128 1.44 20.60 0.01
N ALA A 129 0.21 21.00 0.35
CA ALA A 129 -0.98 20.18 0.10
C ALA A 129 -1.37 20.18 -1.39
N THR A 130 -1.22 21.31 -2.08
CA THR A 130 -1.43 21.38 -3.52
C THR A 130 -0.41 20.56 -4.30
N ILE A 131 0.87 20.63 -3.95
CA ILE A 131 1.91 19.82 -4.61
C ILE A 131 1.69 18.33 -4.32
N ARG A 132 1.32 17.98 -3.08
CA ARG A 132 1.04 16.59 -2.67
C ARG A 132 0.05 15.90 -3.60
N ARG A 133 -1.03 16.59 -4.00
CA ARG A 133 -2.05 16.01 -4.88
C ARG A 133 -1.45 15.51 -6.20
N TRP A 134 -0.53 16.26 -6.80
CA TRP A 134 0.17 15.87 -8.03
C TRP A 134 1.23 14.79 -7.81
N ILE A 135 1.91 14.81 -6.66
CA ILE A 135 2.86 13.74 -6.32
C ILE A 135 2.12 12.41 -6.15
N LEU A 136 0.98 12.41 -5.44
CA LEU A 136 0.20 11.19 -5.24
C LEU A 136 -0.28 10.61 -6.58
N VAL A 137 -0.59 11.47 -7.54
CA VAL A 137 -0.89 11.09 -8.93
C VAL A 137 0.27 10.34 -9.56
N GLY A 138 1.47 10.93 -9.49
CA GLY A 138 2.69 10.28 -9.96
C GLY A 138 2.96 8.96 -9.24
N VAL A 139 2.76 8.91 -7.92
CA VAL A 139 2.98 7.71 -7.10
C VAL A 139 2.02 6.59 -7.50
N TRP A 140 0.73 6.90 -7.64
CA TRP A 140 -0.26 5.92 -8.08
C TRP A 140 0.04 5.39 -9.47
N PHE A 141 0.41 6.28 -10.41
CA PHE A 141 0.70 5.88 -11.78
C PHE A 141 1.99 5.08 -11.90
N LEU A 142 3.10 5.59 -11.35
CA LEU A 142 4.41 4.96 -11.44
C LEU A 142 4.47 3.67 -10.60
N PHE A 143 4.06 3.73 -9.33
CA PHE A 143 4.22 2.64 -8.35
C PHE A 143 2.96 1.81 -8.11
N GLY A 144 1.85 2.13 -8.78
CA GLY A 144 0.66 1.29 -8.80
C GLY A 144 0.42 0.73 -10.19
N ALA A 145 0.17 1.60 -11.17
CA ALA A 145 -0.19 1.18 -12.52
C ALA A 145 0.98 0.59 -13.32
N TRP A 146 2.16 1.23 -13.31
CA TRP A 146 3.27 0.88 -14.19
C TRP A 146 4.25 -0.15 -13.57
N LEU A 147 4.78 0.11 -12.39
CA LEU A 147 5.71 -0.79 -11.71
C LEU A 147 5.00 -1.95 -10.98
N GLY A 148 3.66 -1.92 -10.91
CA GLY A 148 2.83 -2.96 -10.31
C GLY A 148 2.70 -2.82 -8.79
N VAL A 149 2.51 -3.92 -8.08
CA VAL A 149 2.22 -3.94 -6.63
C VAL A 149 3.39 -3.45 -5.77
N VAL A 150 4.61 -3.43 -6.31
CA VAL A 150 5.83 -3.09 -5.57
C VAL A 150 6.20 -1.62 -5.79
N PRO A 151 6.45 -0.85 -4.72
CA PRO A 151 6.60 -1.25 -3.32
C PRO A 151 5.29 -1.28 -2.52
N ASN A 152 5.13 -2.36 -1.74
CA ASN A 152 4.00 -2.56 -0.85
C ASN A 152 4.47 -2.66 0.62
N PRO A 153 4.23 -1.61 1.42
CA PRO A 153 4.50 -1.63 2.86
C PRO A 153 3.78 -2.75 3.62
N LEU A 154 2.57 -3.11 3.19
CA LEU A 154 1.78 -4.16 3.83
C LEU A 154 2.40 -5.54 3.59
N ASP A 155 2.81 -5.86 2.35
CA ASP A 155 3.40 -7.17 2.02
C ASP A 155 4.76 -7.35 2.69
N SER A 156 5.57 -6.30 2.70
CA SER A 156 6.87 -6.28 3.39
C SER A 156 6.71 -6.60 4.87
N PHE A 157 5.64 -6.06 5.48
CA PHE A 157 5.29 -6.33 6.86
C PHE A 157 4.76 -7.76 7.07
N VAL A 158 3.80 -8.20 6.25
CA VAL A 158 3.21 -9.55 6.38
C VAL A 158 4.27 -10.64 6.21
N ALA A 159 5.24 -10.44 5.31
CA ALA A 159 6.35 -11.36 5.10
C ALA A 159 7.13 -11.66 6.40
N VAL A 160 7.34 -10.65 7.26
CA VAL A 160 8.00 -10.83 8.57
C VAL A 160 7.26 -11.82 9.45
N PHE A 161 5.95 -11.65 9.57
CA PHE A 161 5.12 -12.49 10.42
C PHE A 161 4.94 -13.88 9.83
N GLN A 162 4.90 -14.00 8.50
CA GLN A 162 4.90 -15.28 7.83
C GLN A 162 6.20 -16.04 8.04
N TRP A 163 7.35 -15.38 7.99
CA TRP A 163 8.64 -15.99 8.28
C TRP A 163 8.76 -16.39 9.77
N LEU A 164 8.35 -15.52 10.71
CA LEU A 164 8.34 -15.83 12.14
C LEU A 164 7.39 -16.98 12.50
N ALA A 165 6.34 -17.18 11.73
CA ALA A 165 5.39 -18.30 11.88
C ALA A 165 5.82 -19.56 11.11
N ASP A 166 7.09 -19.63 10.67
CA ASP A 166 7.71 -20.72 9.90
C ASP A 166 6.97 -21.06 8.60
N ARG A 167 6.35 -20.05 7.98
CA ARG A 167 5.46 -20.26 6.84
C ARG A 167 6.13 -20.09 5.49
N GLN A 168 6.93 -19.02 5.26
CA GLN A 168 7.64 -18.76 3.98
C GLN A 168 8.42 -17.42 3.99
N GLY A 169 9.43 -17.28 3.12
CA GLY A 169 10.07 -15.99 2.74
C GLY A 169 11.61 -16.03 2.74
N SER A 170 12.26 -15.32 1.81
CA SER A 170 13.72 -15.15 1.86
C SER A 170 14.09 -14.13 2.96
N PRO A 171 14.91 -14.52 3.96
CA PRO A 171 15.19 -13.66 5.12
C PRO A 171 15.80 -12.31 4.73
N ILE A 172 16.61 -12.29 3.68
CA ILE A 172 17.38 -11.13 3.26
C ILE A 172 16.49 -10.03 2.66
N LEU A 173 15.59 -10.36 1.73
CA LEU A 173 14.69 -9.37 1.12
C LEU A 173 13.69 -8.81 2.14
N MET A 174 13.24 -9.67 3.05
CA MET A 174 12.35 -9.31 4.15
C MET A 174 13.03 -8.30 5.09
N VAL A 175 14.20 -8.64 5.64
CA VAL A 175 14.95 -7.75 6.54
C VAL A 175 15.27 -6.43 5.85
N GLY A 176 15.71 -6.46 4.59
CA GLY A 176 16.00 -5.25 3.82
C GLY A 176 14.79 -4.31 3.70
N SER A 177 13.62 -4.85 3.34
CA SER A 177 12.39 -4.06 3.21
C SER A 177 11.93 -3.45 4.54
N VAL A 178 12.03 -4.21 5.65
CA VAL A 178 11.65 -3.74 7.00
C VAL A 178 12.57 -2.65 7.48
N VAL A 179 13.89 -2.83 7.34
CA VAL A 179 14.88 -1.84 7.75
C VAL A 179 14.68 -0.56 6.97
N LEU A 180 14.53 -0.65 5.65
CA LEU A 180 14.26 0.50 4.79
C LEU A 180 12.99 1.24 5.22
N MET A 181 11.91 0.51 5.48
CA MET A 181 10.66 1.10 5.93
C MET A 181 10.77 1.75 7.31
N ALA A 182 11.46 1.11 8.25
CA ALA A 182 11.71 1.67 9.58
C ALA A 182 12.50 2.97 9.47
N VAL A 183 13.57 3.00 8.66
CA VAL A 183 14.37 4.21 8.41
C VAL A 183 13.51 5.32 7.83
N LEU A 184 12.66 5.04 6.83
CA LEU A 184 11.77 6.04 6.23
C LEU A 184 10.67 6.51 7.21
N SER A 185 10.14 5.63 8.06
CA SER A 185 9.20 6.00 9.12
C SER A 185 9.82 6.87 10.20
N VAL A 186 11.10 6.66 10.53
CA VAL A 186 11.87 7.51 11.46
C VAL A 186 12.27 8.82 10.79
N TRP A 187 12.58 8.82 9.50
CA TRP A 187 12.95 10.05 8.79
C TRP A 187 11.83 11.08 8.85
N GLY A 188 10.57 10.69 8.63
CA GLY A 188 9.47 11.64 8.76
C GLY A 188 8.13 10.99 9.07
N ALA A 189 7.32 11.76 9.78
CA ALA A 189 5.99 11.33 10.18
C ALA A 189 5.15 10.99 8.93
N LYS A 190 4.71 9.74 8.83
CA LYS A 190 3.79 9.26 7.79
C LYS A 190 4.33 9.42 6.37
N LEU A 191 5.65 9.35 6.17
CA LEU A 191 6.24 9.41 4.83
C LEU A 191 5.75 8.28 3.92
N LEU A 192 5.83 7.04 4.41
CA LEU A 192 5.44 5.88 3.64
C LEU A 192 3.95 5.89 3.31
N CYS A 193 3.10 5.87 4.34
CA CYS A 193 1.67 5.79 4.12
C CYS A 193 1.10 7.09 3.54
N GLY A 194 1.61 8.26 3.93
CA GLY A 194 1.10 9.55 3.51
C GLY A 194 1.54 9.99 2.11
N TRP A 195 2.78 9.70 1.71
CA TRP A 195 3.37 10.17 0.45
C TRP A 195 3.75 9.05 -0.51
N GLY A 196 4.08 7.86 0.00
CA GLY A 196 4.61 6.76 -0.82
C GLY A 196 3.64 5.67 -1.21
N CYS A 197 2.55 5.50 -0.46
CA CYS A 197 1.64 4.38 -0.62
C CYS A 197 0.71 4.58 -1.83
N PRO A 198 0.79 3.77 -2.90
CA PRO A 198 -0.08 3.91 -4.08
C PRO A 198 -1.55 3.65 -3.74
N PHE A 199 -1.84 2.69 -2.85
CA PHE A 199 -3.22 2.44 -2.43
C PHE A 199 -3.80 3.60 -1.61
N GLY A 200 -2.97 4.18 -0.74
CA GLY A 200 -3.33 5.38 0.00
C GLY A 200 -3.53 6.61 -0.90
N ALA A 201 -2.69 6.74 -1.92
CA ALA A 201 -2.81 7.77 -2.96
C ALA A 201 -4.16 7.67 -3.68
N LEU A 202 -4.59 6.45 -4.06
CA LEU A 202 -5.89 6.21 -4.68
C LEU A 202 -7.05 6.72 -3.79
N GLN A 203 -7.03 6.35 -2.50
CA GLN A 203 -8.10 6.76 -1.58
C GLN A 203 -8.14 8.27 -1.36
N GLU A 204 -6.97 8.90 -1.29
CA GLU A 204 -6.86 10.35 -1.14
C GLU A 204 -7.31 11.09 -2.40
N MET A 205 -7.00 10.56 -3.59
CA MET A 205 -7.52 11.10 -4.84
C MET A 205 -9.05 11.04 -4.87
N LEU A 206 -9.65 9.89 -4.54
CA LEU A 206 -11.11 9.76 -4.48
C LEU A 206 -11.74 10.79 -3.52
N PHE A 207 -11.08 11.04 -2.39
CA PHE A 207 -11.54 12.03 -1.41
C PHE A 207 -11.46 13.48 -1.92
N TYR A 208 -10.38 13.86 -2.62
CA TYR A 208 -10.16 15.24 -3.09
C TYR A 208 -10.79 15.56 -4.44
N PHE A 209 -10.90 14.57 -5.33
CA PHE A 209 -11.44 14.73 -6.69
C PHE A 209 -12.93 14.41 -6.80
N ARG A 210 -13.60 14.12 -5.68
CA ARG A 210 -15.06 13.91 -5.66
C ARG A 210 -15.85 15.17 -6.04
N VAL A 211 -17.04 14.92 -6.56
CA VAL A 211 -18.05 15.96 -6.85
C VAL A 211 -18.80 16.39 -5.56
N LEU A 212 -18.82 15.53 -4.55
CA LEU A 212 -19.60 15.69 -3.33
C LEU A 212 -19.05 16.84 -2.44
N PRO A 213 -19.92 17.70 -1.86
CA PRO A 213 -19.48 18.77 -0.97
C PRO A 213 -18.86 18.28 0.34
N ARG A 214 -17.92 19.06 0.91
CA ARG A 214 -17.26 18.78 2.20
C ARG A 214 -18.16 18.63 3.43
N LYS A 215 -19.43 19.05 3.35
CA LYS A 215 -20.39 18.89 4.45
C LYS A 215 -20.77 17.43 4.72
N TYR A 216 -20.55 16.54 3.75
CA TYR A 216 -20.83 15.11 3.89
C TYR A 216 -19.60 14.32 4.37
N ASP A 217 -18.57 15.00 4.85
CA ASP A 217 -17.33 14.37 5.29
C ASP A 217 -17.57 13.67 6.62
N PHE A 218 -17.40 12.36 6.60
CA PHE A 218 -17.55 11.53 7.76
C PHE A 218 -16.21 11.35 8.48
N HIS A 219 -16.21 11.60 9.78
CA HIS A 219 -15.03 11.52 10.63
C HIS A 219 -15.33 10.58 11.79
N PHE A 220 -14.45 9.60 12.02
CA PHE A 220 -14.53 8.79 13.23
C PHE A 220 -13.92 9.54 14.42
N PRO A 221 -14.50 9.41 15.61
CA PRO A 221 -13.81 9.86 16.81
C PRO A 221 -12.55 9.01 17.01
N PHE A 222 -11.48 9.64 17.48
CA PHE A 222 -10.16 9.03 17.63
C PHE A 222 -10.18 7.70 18.43
N TRP A 223 -10.97 7.61 19.50
CA TRP A 223 -11.03 6.39 20.31
C TRP A 223 -11.57 5.20 19.50
N LEU A 224 -12.57 5.43 18.64
CA LEU A 224 -13.17 4.40 17.83
C LEU A 224 -12.22 3.95 16.70
N SER A 225 -11.54 4.89 16.05
CA SER A 225 -10.52 4.53 15.04
C SER A 225 -9.38 3.73 15.66
N LEU A 226 -8.97 4.06 16.89
CA LEU A 226 -7.94 3.32 17.63
C LEU A 226 -8.41 1.90 18.01
N VAL A 227 -9.62 1.76 18.57
CA VAL A 227 -10.19 0.45 18.95
C VAL A 227 -10.29 -0.45 17.72
N ILE A 228 -10.83 0.06 16.61
CA ILE A 228 -10.95 -0.73 15.38
C ILE A 228 -9.57 -1.20 14.89
N ARG A 229 -8.55 -0.32 14.88
CA ARG A 229 -7.18 -0.70 14.48
C ARG A 229 -6.59 -1.78 15.36
N VAL A 230 -6.78 -1.69 16.68
CA VAL A 230 -6.27 -2.68 17.64
C VAL A 230 -6.97 -4.02 17.43
N LEU A 231 -8.30 -4.02 17.28
CA LEU A 231 -9.07 -5.24 17.03
C LEU A 231 -8.69 -5.89 15.70
N VAL A 232 -8.54 -5.11 14.63
CA VAL A 232 -8.12 -5.62 13.33
C VAL A 232 -6.69 -6.17 13.38
N LEU A 233 -5.77 -5.49 14.06
CA LEU A 233 -4.41 -6.01 14.24
C LEU A 233 -4.42 -7.31 15.05
N ALA A 234 -5.19 -7.37 16.14
CA ALA A 234 -5.32 -8.58 16.95
C ALA A 234 -5.89 -9.75 16.12
N ALA A 235 -6.98 -9.51 15.38
CA ALA A 235 -7.56 -10.51 14.48
C ALA A 235 -6.57 -10.95 13.38
N PHE A 236 -5.80 -10.02 12.83
CA PHE A 236 -4.77 -10.32 11.84
C PHE A 236 -3.67 -11.22 12.44
N LEU A 237 -3.18 -10.91 13.65
CA LEU A 237 -2.16 -11.71 14.33
C LEU A 237 -2.69 -13.08 14.76
N THR A 238 -3.94 -13.18 15.22
CA THR A 238 -4.53 -14.49 15.59
C THR A 238 -4.72 -15.37 14.36
N ILE A 239 -5.11 -14.83 13.21
CA ILE A 239 -5.17 -15.59 11.96
C ILE A 239 -3.77 -16.04 11.52
N LEU A 240 -2.78 -15.14 11.58
CA LEU A 240 -1.41 -15.45 11.18
C LEU A 240 -0.73 -16.49 12.07
N PHE A 241 -0.90 -16.44 13.40
CA PHE A 241 -0.23 -17.36 14.32
C PHE A 241 -1.09 -18.58 14.73
N GLY A 242 -2.43 -18.44 14.79
CA GLY A 242 -3.34 -19.49 15.30
C GLY A 242 -4.44 -19.96 14.34
N GLY A 243 -4.77 -19.20 13.28
CA GLY A 243 -5.86 -19.54 12.34
C GLY A 243 -5.62 -20.80 11.50
N TRP A 244 -4.35 -21.18 11.30
CA TRP A 244 -3.98 -22.39 10.57
C TRP A 244 -4.06 -23.65 11.45
N THR A 245 -3.51 -23.58 12.67
CA THR A 245 -3.42 -24.74 13.58
C THR A 245 -4.75 -25.12 14.20
N VAL A 246 -5.67 -24.15 14.38
CA VAL A 246 -6.95 -24.38 15.07
C VAL A 246 -8.17 -24.32 14.13
N TRP A 247 -8.12 -23.59 13.01
CA TRP A 247 -9.31 -23.29 12.18
C TRP A 247 -9.16 -23.55 10.67
N GLY A 248 -8.00 -24.02 10.18
CA GLY A 248 -7.78 -24.31 8.75
C GLY A 248 -7.88 -23.09 7.82
N LEU A 249 -7.71 -21.86 8.34
CA LEU A 249 -7.88 -20.61 7.60
C LEU A 249 -6.52 -20.04 7.14
N SER A 250 -5.92 -20.58 6.06
CA SER A 250 -4.67 -20.04 5.47
C SER A 250 -4.85 -18.75 4.66
N ASN A 251 -6.01 -18.55 4.05
CA ASN A 251 -6.13 -17.61 2.93
C ASN A 251 -6.88 -16.31 3.25
N LEU A 252 -7.14 -15.96 4.51
CA LEU A 252 -7.90 -14.73 4.80
C LEU A 252 -7.11 -13.44 4.54
N TYR A 253 -5.78 -13.49 4.52
CA TYR A 253 -4.95 -12.33 4.17
C TYR A 253 -5.11 -11.94 2.69
N GLU A 254 -5.22 -12.92 1.82
CA GLU A 254 -5.27 -12.71 0.37
C GLU A 254 -6.44 -11.83 -0.11
N PRO A 255 -7.69 -12.03 0.38
CA PRO A 255 -8.86 -11.17 0.14
C PRO A 255 -8.75 -9.76 0.73
N VAL A 256 -7.99 -9.57 1.81
CA VAL A 256 -7.95 -8.32 2.59
C VAL A 256 -6.81 -7.41 2.11
N ASN A 257 -5.87 -7.92 1.32
CA ASN A 257 -4.78 -7.15 0.76
C ASN A 257 -5.26 -6.22 -0.38
N GLY A 258 -5.63 -4.99 -0.03
CA GLY A 258 -6.12 -3.98 -0.98
C GLY A 258 -5.13 -3.58 -2.09
N PHE A 259 -3.83 -3.86 -1.93
CA PHE A 259 -2.83 -3.58 -2.98
C PHE A 259 -2.92 -4.52 -4.17
N LYS A 260 -3.59 -5.68 -4.03
CA LYS A 260 -3.85 -6.57 -5.17
C LYS A 260 -4.75 -5.95 -6.24
N VAL A 261 -5.41 -4.81 -5.94
CA VAL A 261 -6.12 -4.02 -6.96
C VAL A 261 -5.23 -3.66 -8.15
N PHE A 262 -3.92 -3.51 -7.94
CA PHE A 262 -2.97 -3.19 -9.00
C PHE A 262 -2.59 -4.40 -9.87
N ARG A 263 -3.11 -5.60 -9.56
CA ARG A 263 -3.06 -6.81 -10.41
C ARG A 263 -4.41 -7.06 -11.08
N PHE A 264 -4.71 -6.27 -12.08
CA PHE A 264 -5.93 -6.42 -12.89
C PHE A 264 -6.15 -7.83 -13.50
N PRO A 265 -5.13 -8.62 -13.88
CA PRO A 265 -5.34 -9.95 -14.46
C PRO A 265 -5.85 -11.00 -13.47
N GLN A 266 -5.73 -10.77 -12.16
CA GLN A 266 -6.10 -11.71 -11.10
C GLN A 266 -7.12 -11.10 -10.11
N LEU A 267 -7.97 -10.18 -10.58
CA LEU A 267 -9.03 -9.60 -9.76
C LEU A 267 -10.07 -10.65 -9.36
N THR A 268 -9.96 -11.15 -8.14
CA THR A 268 -10.95 -12.04 -7.54
C THR A 268 -12.16 -11.24 -7.06
N LYS A 269 -13.33 -11.89 -6.96
CA LYS A 269 -14.57 -11.29 -6.39
C LYS A 269 -14.35 -10.54 -5.07
N PRO A 270 -13.63 -11.07 -4.06
CA PRO A 270 -13.40 -10.33 -2.82
C PRO A 270 -12.58 -9.04 -3.02
N ILE A 271 -11.61 -9.03 -3.93
CA ILE A 271 -10.84 -7.81 -4.24
C ILE A 271 -11.78 -6.75 -4.85
N LEU A 272 -12.66 -7.14 -5.76
CA LEU A 272 -13.65 -6.23 -6.36
C LEU A 272 -14.61 -5.65 -5.32
N TYR A 273 -15.13 -6.47 -4.39
CA TYR A 273 -15.98 -5.98 -3.31
C TYR A 273 -15.21 -5.04 -2.38
N SER A 274 -13.97 -5.37 -2.01
CA SER A 274 -13.13 -4.50 -1.18
C SER A 274 -12.88 -3.15 -1.87
N LEU A 275 -12.61 -3.17 -3.18
CA LEU A 275 -12.40 -1.96 -3.97
C LEU A 275 -13.66 -1.11 -4.03
N ALA A 276 -14.82 -1.72 -4.24
CA ALA A 276 -16.10 -1.02 -4.24
C ALA A 276 -16.38 -0.38 -2.86
N ILE A 277 -16.25 -1.15 -1.78
CA ILE A 277 -16.51 -0.69 -0.41
C ILE A 277 -15.55 0.44 -0.03
N PHE A 278 -14.24 0.23 -0.14
CA PHE A 278 -13.25 1.25 0.23
C PHE A 278 -13.22 2.41 -0.76
N GLY A 279 -13.56 2.18 -2.03
CA GLY A 279 -13.69 3.24 -3.03
C GLY A 279 -14.83 4.19 -2.68
N VAL A 280 -16.02 3.67 -2.39
CA VAL A 280 -17.18 4.46 -1.96
C VAL A 280 -16.89 5.15 -0.63
N LEU A 281 -16.36 4.44 0.36
CA LEU A 281 -15.97 5.04 1.64
C LEU A 281 -14.92 6.14 1.46
N SER A 282 -14.00 6.03 0.49
CA SER A 282 -12.97 7.04 0.25
C SER A 282 -13.53 8.35 -0.29
N ILE A 283 -14.73 8.34 -0.89
CA ILE A 283 -15.43 9.55 -1.30
C ILE A 283 -15.98 10.30 -0.08
N LEU A 284 -16.33 9.58 0.99
CA LEU A 284 -16.94 10.14 2.20
C LEU A 284 -15.92 10.41 3.31
N MET A 285 -14.84 9.64 3.35
CA MET A 285 -13.87 9.60 4.43
C MET A 285 -12.46 9.59 3.87
N PHE A 286 -11.55 10.31 4.53
CA PHE A 286 -10.14 10.34 4.13
C PHE A 286 -9.47 8.98 4.40
N ARG A 287 -9.03 8.24 3.39
CA ARG A 287 -8.22 7.00 3.54
C ARG A 287 -8.82 5.92 4.50
N PRO A 288 -10.05 5.44 4.27
CA PRO A 288 -10.77 4.55 5.18
C PRO A 288 -10.05 3.22 5.44
N PHE A 289 -9.49 2.56 4.42
CA PHE A 289 -8.75 1.32 4.63
C PHE A 289 -7.53 1.54 5.50
N CYS A 290 -6.76 2.60 5.22
CA CYS A 290 -5.55 2.91 5.97
C CYS A 290 -5.86 3.27 7.43
N GLN A 291 -7.06 3.79 7.69
CA GLN A 291 -7.52 4.15 9.03
C GLN A 291 -8.19 3.01 9.80
N LEU A 292 -8.76 2.01 9.14
CA LEU A 292 -9.61 1.01 9.80
C LEU A 292 -9.09 -0.41 9.65
N VAL A 293 -8.52 -0.76 8.50
CA VAL A 293 -8.26 -2.16 8.13
C VAL A 293 -6.79 -2.48 7.97
N CYS A 294 -5.96 -1.51 7.58
CA CYS A 294 -4.54 -1.75 7.34
C CYS A 294 -3.77 -2.03 8.65
N PRO A 295 -3.27 -3.26 8.88
CA PRO A 295 -2.54 -3.59 10.11
C PRO A 295 -1.20 -2.82 10.20
N PHE A 296 -0.59 -2.55 9.04
CA PHE A 296 0.63 -1.74 8.95
C PHE A 296 0.42 -0.30 9.48
N GLY A 297 -0.79 0.26 9.36
CA GLY A 297 -1.07 1.65 9.76
C GLY A 297 -0.85 1.93 11.25
N LEU A 298 -1.21 0.98 12.12
CA LEU A 298 -1.04 1.10 13.57
C LEU A 298 0.43 0.92 13.98
N LEU A 299 1.12 -0.05 13.38
CA LEU A 299 2.52 -0.36 13.71
C LEU A 299 3.47 0.70 13.18
N ALA A 300 3.25 1.17 11.95
CA ALA A 300 3.99 2.31 11.41
C ALA A 300 3.85 3.54 12.31
N TRP A 301 2.65 3.80 12.86
CA TRP A 301 2.47 4.90 13.81
C TRP A 301 3.32 4.75 15.08
N LEU A 302 3.48 3.53 15.62
CA LEU A 302 4.32 3.31 16.80
C LEU A 302 5.78 3.69 16.52
N LEU A 303 6.31 3.31 15.36
CA LEU A 303 7.65 3.69 14.93
C LEU A 303 7.77 5.19 14.61
N GLU A 304 6.73 5.78 14.02
CA GLU A 304 6.73 7.20 13.63
C GLU A 304 6.66 8.17 14.83
N LYS A 305 6.44 7.70 16.07
CA LYS A 305 6.46 8.57 17.26
C LYS A 305 7.81 9.27 17.44
N VAL A 306 8.90 8.59 17.08
CA VAL A 306 10.28 9.09 17.11
C VAL A 306 10.68 9.77 15.79
N SER A 307 9.73 10.06 14.91
CA SER A 307 10.04 10.67 13.62
C SER A 307 10.75 12.02 13.76
N VAL A 308 11.79 12.21 12.95
CA VAL A 308 12.63 13.40 12.94
C VAL A 308 11.84 14.58 12.37
N TYR A 309 11.25 14.46 11.19
CA TYR A 309 10.46 15.53 10.59
C TYR A 309 8.97 15.41 10.91
N ARG A 310 8.43 16.39 11.65
CA ARG A 310 7.01 16.48 12.03
C ARG A 310 6.44 17.89 11.91
N ILE A 311 5.11 18.00 11.96
CA ILE A 311 4.40 19.29 11.95
C ILE A 311 4.67 20.02 13.26
N HIS A 312 5.06 21.29 13.17
CA HIS A 312 5.30 22.17 14.31
C HIS A 312 4.53 23.47 14.16
N ILE A 313 3.94 23.93 15.27
CA ILE A 313 3.22 25.21 15.36
C ILE A 313 4.12 26.18 16.13
N ASP A 314 4.51 27.28 15.48
CA ASP A 314 5.21 28.39 16.13
C ASP A 314 4.20 29.21 16.97
N PRO A 315 4.31 29.19 18.30
CA PRO A 315 3.39 29.92 19.17
C PRO A 315 3.49 31.44 18.99
N LYS A 316 4.64 31.97 18.56
CA LYS A 316 4.84 33.42 18.37
C LYS A 316 4.11 33.96 17.14
N ARG A 317 3.92 33.12 16.13
CA ARG A 317 3.22 33.48 14.88
C ARG A 317 1.76 33.06 14.87
N CYS A 318 1.34 32.17 15.77
CA CYS A 318 -0.01 31.63 15.78
C CYS A 318 -1.03 32.71 16.20
N THR A 319 -2.05 32.93 15.39
CA THR A 319 -3.14 33.88 15.68
C THR A 319 -4.38 33.20 16.29
N HIS A 320 -4.29 31.92 16.68
CA HIS A 320 -5.39 31.16 17.28
C HIS A 320 -6.70 31.10 16.46
N CYS A 321 -6.66 31.34 15.14
CA CYS A 321 -7.85 31.41 14.28
C CYS A 321 -8.52 30.06 13.93
N LEU A 322 -7.94 28.93 14.38
CA LEU A 322 -8.43 27.55 14.18
C LEU A 322 -8.69 27.13 12.71
N LYS A 323 -8.16 27.87 11.73
CA LYS A 323 -8.28 27.51 10.30
C LYS A 323 -7.62 26.17 9.99
N CYS A 324 -6.45 25.90 10.57
CA CYS A 324 -5.74 24.64 10.41
C CYS A 324 -6.52 23.43 10.95
N VAL A 325 -7.26 23.61 12.05
CA VAL A 325 -8.11 22.55 12.63
C VAL A 325 -9.28 22.23 11.71
N ARG A 326 -9.96 23.26 11.19
CA ARG A 326 -11.06 23.11 10.23
C ARG A 326 -10.62 22.53 8.88
N ALA A 327 -9.40 22.81 8.45
CA ALA A 327 -8.86 22.31 7.19
C ALA A 327 -8.46 20.82 7.27
N CYS A 328 -8.16 20.29 8.46
CA CYS A 328 -7.66 18.93 8.62
C CYS A 328 -8.69 17.86 8.23
N PRO A 329 -8.39 16.95 7.28
CA PRO A 329 -9.36 15.96 6.78
C PRO A 329 -9.66 14.80 7.75
N THR A 330 -8.89 14.66 8.84
CA THR A 330 -9.03 13.58 9.83
C THR A 330 -9.20 14.09 11.26
N GLN A 331 -9.38 15.40 11.43
CA GLN A 331 -9.43 16.10 12.74
C GLN A 331 -8.19 15.96 13.64
N ALA A 332 -7.14 15.26 13.19
CA ALA A 332 -5.90 15.06 13.94
C ALA A 332 -5.24 16.37 14.39
N MET A 333 -5.36 17.43 13.58
CA MET A 333 -4.79 18.75 13.88
C MET A 333 -5.29 19.34 15.21
N LYS A 334 -6.53 19.03 15.63
CA LYS A 334 -7.07 19.50 16.91
C LYS A 334 -6.21 19.03 18.09
N ARG A 335 -5.78 17.77 18.06
CA ARG A 335 -4.95 17.18 19.14
C ARG A 335 -3.53 17.74 19.15
N ILE A 336 -2.98 18.07 17.98
CA ILE A 336 -1.67 18.73 17.85
C ILE A 336 -1.77 20.15 18.41
N TYR A 337 -2.82 20.89 18.04
CA TYR A 337 -3.08 22.24 18.52
C TYR A 337 -3.27 22.30 20.04
N ASP A 338 -4.06 21.37 20.60
CA ASP A 338 -4.30 21.24 22.05
C ASP A 338 -3.08 20.69 22.82
N LYS A 339 -1.93 20.46 22.15
CA LYS A 339 -0.71 19.86 22.71
C LYS A 339 -0.92 18.51 23.41
N LYS A 340 -1.98 17.78 23.08
CA LYS A 340 -2.30 16.46 23.66
C LYS A 340 -1.36 15.36 23.16
N THR A 341 -0.82 15.51 21.96
CA THR A 341 0.17 14.60 21.38
C THR A 341 0.91 15.30 20.26
N LEU A 342 2.20 14.99 20.11
CA LEU A 342 3.04 15.52 19.03
C LEU A 342 2.68 14.89 17.67
N LEU A 343 2.18 13.65 17.67
CA LEU A 343 1.80 12.94 16.44
C LEU A 343 0.60 12.00 16.69
N PRO A 344 -0.63 12.50 16.48
CA PRO A 344 -1.81 11.66 16.49
C PRO A 344 -1.73 10.61 15.37
N PRO A 345 -2.20 9.36 15.59
CA PRO A 345 -2.15 8.30 14.59
C PRO A 345 -3.03 8.56 13.36
N ASP A 346 -3.97 9.49 13.46
CA ASP A 346 -4.84 9.92 12.36
C ASP A 346 -4.24 11.08 11.56
N CYS A 347 -3.09 11.62 11.97
CA CYS A 347 -2.35 12.58 11.16
C CYS A 347 -1.68 11.82 10.01
N TRP A 348 -1.81 12.32 8.77
CA TRP A 348 -1.19 11.76 7.57
C TRP A 348 -0.09 12.65 6.97
N SER A 349 0.35 13.68 7.72
CA SER A 349 1.33 14.68 7.27
C SER A 349 1.00 15.23 5.87
N CYS A 350 -0.25 15.64 5.67
CA CYS A 350 -0.77 16.09 4.37
C CYS A 350 -0.50 17.56 4.03
N GLY A 351 -0.09 18.36 5.02
CA GLY A 351 0.23 19.77 4.80
C GLY A 351 -0.98 20.70 4.61
N GLU A 352 -2.22 20.20 4.66
CA GLU A 352 -3.43 21.04 4.54
C GLU A 352 -3.49 22.11 5.66
N CYS A 353 -2.99 21.78 6.85
CA CYS A 353 -2.85 22.72 7.96
C CYS A 353 -1.81 23.82 7.69
N ILE A 354 -0.75 23.53 6.92
CA ILE A 354 0.30 24.50 6.54
C ILE A 354 -0.29 25.49 5.53
N GLU A 355 -0.91 24.96 4.48
CA GLU A 355 -1.45 25.75 3.37
C GLU A 355 -2.61 26.66 3.81
N SER A 356 -3.46 26.17 4.73
CA SER A 356 -4.56 26.98 5.30
C SER A 356 -4.12 28.03 6.33
N CYS A 357 -2.87 27.99 6.79
CA CYS A 357 -2.36 28.93 7.80
C CYS A 357 -1.92 30.25 7.15
N SER A 358 -2.78 31.27 7.24
CA SER A 358 -2.48 32.61 6.72
C SER A 358 -1.32 33.31 7.44
N ALA A 359 -1.09 32.98 8.72
CA ALA A 359 0.00 33.55 9.51
C ALA A 359 1.36 32.84 9.31
N ARG A 360 1.40 31.78 8.48
CA ARG A 360 2.61 30.95 8.26
C ARG A 360 3.27 30.48 9.57
N ALA A 361 2.43 30.14 10.54
CA ALA A 361 2.85 29.66 11.86
C ALA A 361 3.14 28.15 11.88
N ILE A 362 2.73 27.41 10.85
CA ILE A 362 2.83 25.95 10.79
C ILE A 362 3.86 25.56 9.72
N SER A 363 4.81 24.69 10.08
CA SER A 363 5.85 24.18 9.18
C SER A 363 6.29 22.77 9.59
N TYR A 364 6.96 22.05 8.69
CA TYR A 364 7.69 20.85 9.09
C TYR A 364 9.02 21.26 9.72
N LYS A 365 9.31 20.73 10.91
CA LYS A 365 10.58 20.94 11.60
C LYS A 365 11.12 19.63 12.15
N ILE A 366 12.43 19.62 12.38
CA ILE A 366 13.10 18.57 13.14
C ILE A 366 12.53 18.58 14.55
N SER A 367 12.20 17.40 15.07
CA SER A 367 11.79 17.25 16.45
C SER A 367 12.87 17.82 17.38
N PRO A 368 12.49 18.64 18.37
CA PRO A 368 13.37 18.85 19.51
C PRO A 368 13.62 17.55 20.27
#